data_AF-A0A929PEB9-F1
#
_entry.id   AF-A0A929PEB9-F1
#
_cell.length_a   1.000
_cell.length_b   1.000
_cell.length_c   1.000
_cell.angle_alpha   90.00
_cell.angle_beta   90.00
_cell.angle_gamma   90.00
#
_symmetry.space_group_name_H-M   'P 1'
#
loop_
_entity.id
_entity.type
_entity.pdbx_description
1 polymer ?
#
loop_
_entity_poly.entity_id
_entity_poly.type
_entity_poly.pdbx_seq_one_letter_code
_entity_poly.pdbx_strand_id
1 'polypeptide(L)'
;MKITVKEPSTGALLNLDAKPEKLNGAQGYRIQHENGSSFFISHSAGTWRSGDSHHIEPEFLVNIGLALEGNELSEQIDSTDSNTDQ
;
A
#
# COMPACT_ATOMS: atom_id res chain seq x y z
N MET A 1 2.55 -2.46 12.91
CA MET A 1 1.13 -2.92 12.90
C MET A 1 1.00 -3.88 11.75
N LYS A 2 0.26 -4.97 11.91
CA LYS A 2 0.05 -5.91 10.80
C LYS A 2 -1.19 -5.51 10.02
N ILE A 3 -1.04 -5.42 8.71
CA ILE A 3 -2.12 -5.14 7.77
C ILE A 3 -2.16 -6.24 6.71
N THR A 4 -3.36 -6.54 6.23
CA THR A 4 -3.54 -7.42 5.07
C THR A 4 -3.95 -6.56 3.89
N VAL A 5 -3.20 -6.68 2.79
CA VAL A 5 -3.37 -5.85 1.60
C VAL A 5 -3.45 -6.74 0.38
N LYS A 6 -4.40 -6.46 -0.49
CA LYS A 6 -4.57 -7.11 -1.77
C LYS A 6 -3.62 -6.50 -2.79
N GLU A 7 -2.81 -7.35 -3.43
CA GLU A 7 -1.98 -6.99 -4.57
C GLU A 7 -2.88 -6.84 -5.80
N PRO A 8 -3.06 -5.62 -6.37
CA PRO A 8 -4.06 -5.35 -7.40
C PRO A 8 -3.88 -6.16 -8.68
N SER A 9 -2.63 -6.45 -9.05
CA SER A 9 -2.29 -7.11 -10.31
C SER A 9 -2.51 -8.62 -10.29
N THR A 10 -2.45 -9.24 -9.11
CA THR A 10 -2.56 -10.70 -8.95
C THR A 10 -3.76 -11.13 -8.12
N GLY A 11 -4.40 -10.20 -7.41
CA GLY A 11 -5.41 -10.46 -6.40
C GLY A 11 -4.88 -11.14 -5.13
N ALA A 12 -3.56 -11.32 -4.99
CA ALA A 12 -2.96 -12.01 -3.85
C ALA A 12 -3.12 -11.20 -2.56
N LEU A 13 -3.39 -11.89 -1.45
CA LEU A 13 -3.42 -11.26 -0.13
C LEU A 13 -2.02 -11.30 0.49
N LEU A 14 -1.47 -10.12 0.74
CA LEU A 14 -0.15 -9.91 1.34
C LEU A 14 -0.31 -9.47 2.80
N ASN A 15 0.40 -10.15 3.70
CA ASN A 15 0.55 -9.71 5.08
C ASN A 15 1.77 -8.82 5.20
N LEU A 16 1.56 -7.57 5.60
CA LEU A 16 2.60 -6.57 5.70
C LEU A 16 2.69 -6.05 7.14
N ASP A 17 3.90 -5.75 7.60
CA ASP A 17 4.09 -4.98 8.83
C ASP A 17 4.36 -3.51 8.50
N ALA A 18 3.47 -2.63 8.94
CA ALA A 18 3.60 -1.19 8.78
C ALA A 18 4.06 -0.54 10.09
N LYS A 19 5.21 0.14 10.07
CA LYS A 19 5.77 0.86 11.22
C LYS A 19 5.80 2.36 10.93
N PRO A 20 5.27 3.23 11.80
CA PRO A 20 5.44 4.66 11.64
C PRO A 20 6.92 5.01 11.53
N GLU A 21 7.29 5.78 10.52
CA GLU A 21 8.67 6.21 10.29
C GLU A 21 8.68 7.67 9.80
N LYS A 22 9.75 8.40 10.15
CA LYS A 22 10.03 9.72 9.60
C LYS A 22 11.29 9.66 8.75
N LEU A 23 11.15 9.87 7.45
CA LEU A 23 12.25 9.81 6.49
C LEU A 23 12.33 11.13 5.72
N ASN A 24 13.51 11.75 5.68
CA ASN A 24 13.76 13.00 4.95
C ASN A 24 12.75 14.13 5.23
N GLY A 25 12.23 14.19 6.47
CA GLY A 25 11.23 15.19 6.88
C GLY A 25 9.78 14.81 6.59
N ALA A 26 9.53 13.78 5.77
CA ALA A 26 8.20 13.22 5.55
C ALA A 26 7.80 12.27 6.68
N GLN A 27 6.54 12.35 7.12
CA GLN A 27 5.94 11.38 8.03
C GLN A 27 5.21 10.31 7.20
N GLY A 28 5.37 9.05 7.59
CA GLY A 28 4.78 7.95 6.84
C GLY A 28 4.98 6.62 7.56
N TYR A 29 5.02 5.55 6.76
CA TYR A 29 5.12 4.19 7.25
C TYR A 29 6.20 3.43 6.48
N ARG A 30 7.02 2.67 7.20
CA ARG A 30 7.84 1.60 6.64
C ARG A 30 7.00 0.35 6.53
N ILE A 31 6.79 -0.10 5.32
CA ILE A 31 6.08 -1.32 4.98
C ILE A 31 7.10 -2.43 4.81
N GLN A 32 6.94 -3.52 5.55
CA GLN A 32 7.84 -4.67 5.54
C GLN A 32 7.09 -5.93 5.11
N HIS A 33 7.62 -6.63 4.12
CA HIS A 33 7.15 -7.94 3.68
C HIS A 33 7.75 -9.05 4.56
N GLU A 34 7.10 -10.21 4.56
CA GLU A 34 7.58 -11.41 5.26
C GLU A 34 8.92 -11.93 4.71
N ASN A 35 9.21 -11.68 3.43
CA ASN A 35 10.49 -12.04 2.80
C ASN A 35 11.65 -11.12 3.23
N GLY A 36 11.40 -10.13 4.09
CA GLY A 36 12.39 -9.18 4.59
C GLY A 36 12.58 -7.93 3.74
N SER A 37 11.96 -7.84 2.55
CA SER A 37 11.95 -6.60 1.77
C SER A 37 11.13 -5.53 2.49
N SER A 38 11.51 -4.26 2.31
CA SER A 38 10.75 -3.16 2.88
C SER A 38 10.86 -1.91 2.02
N PHE A 39 9.83 -1.06 2.10
CA PHE A 39 9.80 0.24 1.44
C PHE A 39 9.07 1.26 2.30
N PHE A 40 9.43 2.53 2.16
CA PHE A 40 8.79 3.64 2.85
C PHE A 40 7.70 4.24 1.97
N ILE A 41 6.54 4.48 2.59
CA ILE A 41 5.47 5.26 1.99
C ILE A 41 5.18 6.49 2.84
N SER A 42 4.77 7.57 2.19
CA SER A 42 4.29 8.77 2.87
C SER A 42 3.01 9.27 2.23
N HIS A 43 2.17 9.89 3.04
CA HIS A 43 0.96 10.53 2.57
C HIS A 43 1.24 12.02 2.30
N SER A 44 1.08 12.44 1.06
CA SER A 44 1.29 13.84 0.66
C SER A 44 0.23 14.26 -0.35
N ALA A 45 -0.37 15.44 -0.12
CA ALA A 45 -1.41 16.00 -0.97
C ALA A 45 -2.60 15.06 -1.24
N GLY A 46 -3.01 14.27 -0.24
CA GLY A 46 -4.15 13.34 -0.36
C GLY A 46 -3.83 12.05 -1.13
N THR A 47 -2.56 11.71 -1.32
CA THR A 47 -2.17 10.47 -2.01
C THR A 47 -0.96 9.82 -1.34
N TRP A 48 -0.98 8.50 -1.28
CA TRP A 48 0.16 7.69 -0.81
C TRP A 48 1.21 7.56 -1.91
N ARG A 49 2.49 7.74 -1.55
CA ARG A 49 3.63 7.67 -2.47
C ARG A 49 4.77 6.88 -1.85
N SER A 50 5.49 6.09 -2.66
CA SER A 50 6.77 5.53 -2.22
C SER A 50 7.81 6.64 -2.09
N GLY A 51 8.58 6.61 -1.00
CA GLY A 51 9.70 7.54 -0.79
C GLY A 51 11.07 6.91 -1.05
N ASP A 52 11.11 5.62 -1.37
CA ASP A 52 12.32 4.92 -1.82
C ASP A 52 12.35 4.84 -3.35
N SER A 53 13.52 4.49 -3.92
CA SER A 53 13.71 4.31 -5.37
C SER A 53 12.95 3.12 -5.98
N HIS A 54 12.12 2.43 -5.19
CA HIS A 54 11.31 1.31 -5.66
C HIS A 54 10.04 1.84 -6.31
N HIS A 55 9.83 1.43 -7.57
CA HIS A 55 8.57 1.63 -8.25
C HIS A 55 7.52 0.71 -7.61
N ILE A 56 6.47 1.31 -7.07
CA ILE A 56 5.33 0.60 -6.48
C ILE A 56 4.09 1.08 -7.23
N GLU A 57 3.26 0.12 -7.65
CA GLU A 57 2.01 0.40 -8.35
C GLU A 57 1.12 1.34 -7.51
N PRO A 58 0.58 2.43 -8.10
CA PRO A 58 -0.25 3.38 -7.37
C PRO A 58 -1.47 2.75 -6.68
N GLU A 59 -2.11 1.78 -7.33
CA GLU A 59 -3.25 1.05 -6.77
C GLU A 59 -2.86 0.25 -5.52
N PHE A 60 -1.64 -0.32 -5.49
CA PHE A 60 -1.17 -1.03 -4.31
C PHE A 60 -0.93 -0.06 -3.16
N LEU A 61 -0.41 1.14 -3.43
CA LEU A 61 -0.28 2.19 -2.42
C LEU A 61 -1.63 2.64 -1.86
N VAL A 62 -2.67 2.69 -2.71
CA VAL A 62 -4.05 2.96 -2.27
C VAL A 62 -4.54 1.85 -1.33
N ASN A 63 -4.39 0.58 -1.70
CA ASN A 63 -4.80 -0.55 -0.87
C ASN A 63 -4.08 -0.57 0.49
N ILE A 64 -2.79 -0.22 0.52
CA ILE A 64 -2.05 -0.05 1.78
C ILE A 64 -2.66 1.07 2.61
N GLY A 65 -2.96 2.22 1.98
CA GLY A 65 -3.62 3.34 2.64
C GLY A 65 -4.95 2.95 3.28
N LEU A 66 -5.82 2.29 2.51
CA LEU A 66 -7.12 1.79 2.97
C LEU A 66 -6.97 0.87 4.17
N ALA A 67 -6.00 -0.06 4.12
CA ALA A 67 -5.74 -0.97 5.23
C ALA A 67 -5.19 -0.27 6.49
N LEU A 68 -4.37 0.77 6.34
CA LEU A 68 -3.88 1.60 7.45
C LEU A 68 -5.00 2.42 8.12
N GLU A 69 -6.00 2.82 7.33
CA GLU A 69 -7.20 3.52 7.80
C GLU A 69 -8.24 2.58 8.44
N GLY A 70 -8.03 1.26 8.34
CA GLY A 70 -8.90 0.24 8.94
C GLY A 70 -10.08 -0.18 8.05
N ASN A 71 -10.04 0.14 6.76
CA ASN A 71 -11.05 -0.29 5.79
C ASN A 71 -10.98 -1.80 5.53
N GLU A 72 -12.10 -2.38 5.11
CA GLU A 72 -12.21 -3.82 4.87
C GLU A 72 -11.50 -4.22 3.55
N LEU A 73 -11.11 -5.50 3.43
CA LEU A 73 -10.50 -6.02 2.20
C LEU A 73 -11.40 -5.88 0.96
N SER A 74 -12.72 -5.83 1.15
CA SER A 74 -13.71 -5.61 0.09
C SER A 74 -13.67 -4.20 -0.51
N GLU A 75 -13.04 -3.24 0.16
CA GLU A 75 -12.90 -1.86 -0.32
C GLU A 75 -11.59 -1.64 -1.09
N GLN A 76 -10.71 -2.64 -1.10
CA GLN A 76 -9.44 -2.60 -1.82
C GLN A 76 -9.63 -2.89 -3.30
N ILE A 77 -8.87 -2.17 -4.14
CA ILE A 77 -8.98 -2.17 -5.59
C ILE A 77 -8.30 -3.40 -6.17
N ASP A 78 -8.93 -4.02 -7.16
CA ASP A 78 -8.31 -4.97 -8.09
C ASP A 78 -8.08 -4.30 -9.45
N SER A 79 -6.88 -4.45 -10.02
CA SER A 79 -6.61 -3.97 -11.38
C SER A 79 -7.44 -4.72 -12.43
N THR A 80 -8.01 -5.89 -12.07
CA THR A 80 -8.90 -6.68 -12.93
C THR A 80 -10.28 -6.06 -13.13
N ASP A 81 -10.70 -5.10 -12.29
CA ASP A 81 -11.99 -4.41 -12.43
C ASP A 81 -11.96 -3.21 -13.41
N SER A 82 -10.84 -3.01 -14.13
CA SER A 82 -10.78 -2.03 -15.22
C SER A 82 -11.47 -2.47 -16.54
N ASN A 83 -12.32 -3.52 -16.50
CA ASN A 83 -13.06 -3.98 -17.68
C ASN A 83 -14.51 -4.36 -17.33
N THR A 84 -15.35 -3.36 -17.06
CA THR A 84 -16.82 -3.33 -17.30
C THR A 84 -17.23 -1.89 -16.98
N ASP A 85 -17.53 -0.98 -17.92
CA ASP A 85 -18.65 -1.01 -18.87
C ASP A 85 -18.47 0.15 -19.89
N GLN A 86 -18.73 -0.17 -21.16
CA GLN A 86 -19.04 0.68 -22.34
C GLN A 86 -17.96 1.53 -23.04
#